data_AF-A0A970ZC38-F1
#
_entry.id   AF-A0A970ZC38-F1
#
_cell.length_a   1.000
_cell.length_b   1.000
_cell.length_c   1.000
_cell.angle_alpha   90.00
_cell.angle_beta   90.00
_cell.angle_gamma   90.00
#
_symmetry.space_group_name_H-M   'P 1'
#
loop_
_entity.id
_entity.type
_entity.pdbx_description
1 polymer ?
#
loop_
_entity_poly.entity_id
_entity_poly.type
_entity_poly.pdbx_seq_one_letter_code
_entity_poly.pdbx_strand_id
1 'polypeptide(L)'
;MGTPGITNGAREVMAAFVEAVHDQHLYDNVVVYPADLGEAGKAPVVVVDIPGEAKVTYVDMSPEKALKVVNQHIVGKKAVAEYTK
;
A
#
# COMPACT_ATOMS: atom_id res chain seq x y z
N MET A 1 -22.92 -14.52 5.34
CA MET A 1 -22.57 -13.10 5.27
C MET A 1 -21.06 -13.00 5.27
N GLY A 2 -20.43 -13.11 4.09
CA GLY A 2 -18.98 -12.97 3.95
C GLY A 2 -18.68 -11.54 3.55
N THR A 3 -18.04 -10.79 4.44
CA THR A 3 -17.50 -9.47 4.13
C THR A 3 -16.37 -9.63 3.12
N PRO A 4 -16.49 -9.12 1.88
CA PRO A 4 -15.46 -9.26 0.84
C PRO A 4 -14.11 -8.62 1.21
N GLY A 5 -14.05 -7.85 2.31
CA GLY A 5 -12.83 -7.20 2.80
C GLY A 5 -11.95 -8.05 3.72
N ILE A 6 -12.44 -9.14 4.30
CA ILE A 6 -11.62 -9.99 5.18
C ILE A 6 -10.88 -11.07 4.38
N THR A 7 -11.43 -11.52 3.24
CA THR A 7 -10.89 -12.67 2.49
C THR A 7 -9.69 -12.34 1.60
N ASN A 8 -9.45 -11.07 1.24
CA ASN A 8 -8.35 -10.67 0.35
C ASN A 8 -7.10 -10.12 1.08
N GLY A 9 -6.97 -10.31 2.40
CA GLY A 9 -5.74 -9.94 3.12
C GLY A 9 -5.46 -8.44 3.22
N ALA A 10 -6.44 -7.56 2.92
CA ALA A 10 -6.25 -6.10 3.01
C ALA A 10 -5.81 -5.63 4.41
N ARG A 11 -6.28 -6.31 5.46
CA ARG A 11 -5.85 -6.07 6.84
C ARG A 11 -4.38 -6.44 7.06
N GLU A 12 -3.92 -7.54 6.48
CA GLU A 12 -2.54 -8.01 6.59
C GLU A 12 -1.59 -7.09 5.80
N VAL A 13 -2.01 -6.64 4.61
CA VAL A 13 -1.29 -5.65 3.81
C VAL A 13 -1.11 -4.35 4.60
N MET A 14 -2.18 -3.87 5.23
CA MET A 14 -2.15 -2.66 6.06
C MET A 14 -1.19 -2.82 7.25
N ALA A 15 -1.26 -3.95 7.96
CA ALA A 15 -0.36 -4.24 9.07
C ALA A 15 1.11 -4.24 8.61
N ALA A 16 1.43 -4.92 7.50
CA ALA A 16 2.77 -4.93 6.92
C ALA A 16 3.26 -3.54 6.52
N PHE A 17 2.38 -2.66 6.01
CA PHE A 17 2.74 -1.26 5.74
C PHE A 17 3.09 -0.51 7.03
N VAL A 18 2.28 -0.65 8.08
CA VAL A 18 2.54 0.01 9.38
C VAL A 18 3.85 -0.47 9.98
N GLU A 19 4.10 -1.78 10.00
CA GLU A 19 5.35 -2.35 10.51
C GLU A 19 6.57 -1.88 9.70
N ALA A 20 6.48 -1.87 8.36
CA ALA A 20 7.57 -1.42 7.49
C ALA A 20 7.88 0.07 7.64
N VAL A 21 6.85 0.89 7.75
CA VAL A 21 7.00 2.34 8.01
C VAL A 21 7.62 2.56 9.38
N HIS A 22 7.24 1.77 10.38
CA HIS A 22 7.82 1.84 11.72
C HIS A 22 9.30 1.41 11.75
N ASP A 23 9.65 0.30 11.12
CA ASP A 23 11.03 -0.22 11.02
C ASP A 23 11.97 0.77 10.31
N GLN A 24 11.46 1.42 9.26
CA GLN A 24 12.17 2.46 8.51
C GLN A 24 12.16 3.84 9.19
N HIS A 25 11.56 3.98 10.39
CA HIS A 25 11.39 5.25 11.10
C HIS A 25 10.67 6.35 10.29
N LEU A 26 9.76 5.95 9.40
CA LEU A 26 9.02 6.83 8.49
C LEU A 26 7.65 7.27 9.05
N TYR A 27 7.35 6.94 10.31
CA TYR A 27 6.06 7.20 10.96
C TYR A 27 5.67 8.68 11.05
N ASP A 28 6.65 9.59 10.99
CA ASP A 28 6.40 11.04 11.00
C ASP A 28 5.98 11.58 9.62
N ASN A 29 6.34 10.87 8.55
CA ASN A 29 6.18 11.32 7.16
C ASN A 29 5.17 10.51 6.35
N VAL A 30 4.77 9.32 6.83
CA VAL A 30 3.90 8.40 6.10
C VAL A 30 2.63 8.13 6.89
N VAL A 31 1.48 8.39 6.26
CA VAL A 31 0.17 8.12 6.84
C VAL A 31 -0.47 6.94 6.11
N VAL A 32 -0.80 5.88 6.85
CA VAL A 32 -1.49 4.69 6.34
C VAL A 32 -2.91 4.68 6.90
N TYR A 33 -3.92 4.78 6.04
CA TYR A 33 -5.33 4.76 6.44
C TYR A 33 -6.14 3.85 5.50
N PRO A 34 -7.24 3.25 6.00
CA PRO A 34 -8.06 2.39 5.18
C PRO A 34 -8.88 3.28 4.23
N ALA A 35 -8.78 3.01 2.93
CA ALA A 35 -9.57 3.67 1.91
C ALA A 35 -10.33 2.62 1.10
N ASP A 36 -11.63 2.84 0.92
CA ASP A 36 -12.44 2.05 -0.02
C ASP A 36 -12.53 2.83 -1.33
N LEU A 37 -11.86 2.32 -2.37
CA LEU A 37 -11.79 2.97 -3.68
C LEU A 37 -12.95 2.55 -4.60
N GLY A 38 -13.95 1.80 -4.11
CA GLY A 38 -15.08 1.35 -4.92
C GLY A 38 -14.75 0.43 -6.10
N GLU A 39 -13.47 0.11 -6.35
CA GLU A 39 -13.03 -0.86 -7.36
C GLU A 39 -13.30 -2.29 -6.86
N ALA A 40 -14.55 -2.71 -6.98
CA ALA A 40 -14.99 -4.07 -6.72
C ALA A 40 -14.22 -5.05 -7.63
N GLY A 41 -13.33 -5.84 -7.03
CA GLY A 41 -12.58 -6.91 -7.70
C GLY A 41 -11.06 -6.74 -7.78
N LYS A 42 -10.50 -5.60 -7.34
CA LYS A 42 -9.03 -5.38 -7.28
C LYS A 42 -8.48 -5.03 -5.91
N ALA A 43 -9.29 -5.20 -4.87
CA ALA A 43 -8.82 -5.10 -3.50
C ALA A 43 -7.83 -6.23 -3.19
N PRO A 44 -6.68 -5.94 -2.53
CA PRO A 44 -6.34 -4.68 -1.87
C PRO A 44 -5.73 -3.64 -2.82
N VAL A 45 -6.23 -2.40 -2.75
CA VAL A 45 -5.69 -1.25 -3.50
C VAL A 45 -4.93 -0.35 -2.53
N VAL A 46 -3.74 0.09 -2.91
CA VAL A 46 -2.89 0.98 -2.11
C VAL A 46 -2.53 2.19 -2.96
N VAL A 47 -2.71 3.38 -2.40
CA VAL A 47 -2.39 4.63 -3.08
C VAL A 47 -1.23 5.27 -2.34
N VAL A 48 -0.16 5.56 -3.07
CA VAL A 48 1.02 6.24 -2.55
C VAL A 48 1.04 7.65 -3.15
N ASP A 49 0.93 8.64 -2.28
CA ASP A 49 1.00 10.05 -2.61
C ASP A 49 2.27 10.63 -1.98
N ILE A 50 3.25 10.97 -2.83
CA ILE A 50 4.50 11.58 -2.39
C ILE A 50 4.48 13.04 -2.82
N PRO A 51 4.64 13.99 -1.89
CA PRO A 51 4.65 15.41 -2.23
C PRO A 51 5.80 15.71 -3.21
N GLY A 52 5.43 16.18 -4.41
CA GLY A 52 6.37 16.47 -5.50
C GLY A 52 6.52 15.35 -6.53
N GLU A 53 5.87 14.21 -6.34
CA GLU A 53 5.84 13.10 -7.30
C GLU A 53 4.42 12.82 -7.80
N ALA A 54 4.31 12.03 -8.87
CA ALA A 54 3.00 11.62 -9.38
C ALA A 54 2.37 10.62 -8.42
N LYS A 55 1.08 10.79 -8.12
CA LYS A 55 0.31 9.85 -7.32
C LYS A 55 0.28 8.48 -8.00
N VAL A 56 0.68 7.44 -7.27
CA VAL A 56 0.75 6.07 -7.80
C VAL A 56 -0.28 5.18 -7.13
N THR A 57 -1.03 4.43 -7.93
CA THR A 57 -2.03 3.48 -7.45
C THR A 57 -1.55 2.05 -7.71
N TYR A 58 -1.46 1.28 -6.64
CA TYR A 58 -1.12 -0.14 -6.62
C TYR A 58 -2.38 -0.98 -6.43
N VAL A 59 -2.54 -2.02 -7.22
CA VAL A 59 -3.68 -2.95 -7.16
C VAL A 59 -3.19 -4.36 -6.86
N ASP A 60 -4.08 -5.23 -6.33
CA ASP A 60 -3.72 -6.61 -6.00
C ASP A 60 -2.54 -6.69 -5.02
N MET A 61 -2.54 -5.81 -4.01
CA MET A 61 -1.43 -5.72 -3.06
C MET A 61 -1.42 -6.91 -2.10
N SER A 62 -0.21 -7.36 -1.75
CA SER A 62 0.05 -8.42 -0.78
C SER A 62 1.06 -7.92 0.26
N PRO A 63 1.13 -8.51 1.46
CA PRO A 63 2.08 -8.08 2.50
C PRO A 63 3.53 -8.01 1.99
N GLU A 64 3.94 -8.98 1.17
CA GLU A 64 5.27 -9.00 0.55
C GLU A 64 5.49 -7.85 -0.46
N LYS A 65 4.46 -7.51 -1.25
CA LYS A 65 4.50 -6.38 -2.19
C LYS A 65 4.55 -5.06 -1.44
N ALA A 66 3.85 -4.94 -0.31
CA ALA A 66 3.86 -3.76 0.56
C ALA A 66 5.28 -3.42 1.02
N LEU A 67 6.03 -4.41 1.54
CA LEU A 67 7.43 -4.25 1.94
C LEU A 67 8.31 -3.75 0.78
N LYS A 68 8.10 -4.29 -0.43
CA LYS A 68 8.82 -3.81 -1.63
C LYS A 68 8.46 -2.38 -1.99
N VAL A 69 7.18 -2.00 -1.93
CA VAL A 69 6.74 -0.64 -2.22
C VAL A 69 7.33 0.35 -1.21
N VAL A 70 7.35 0.03 0.09
CA VAL A 70 7.97 0.89 1.10
C VAL A 70 9.46 1.08 0.81
N ASN A 71 10.21 0.01 0.57
CA ASN A 71 11.65 0.09 0.31
C ASN A 71 12.00 0.76 -1.03
N GLN A 72 11.29 0.46 -2.11
CA GLN A 72 11.63 1.02 -3.43
C GLN A 72 11.00 2.38 -3.67
N HIS A 73 9.72 2.54 -3.33
CA HIS A 73 8.99 3.77 -3.61
C HIS A 73 9.19 4.79 -2.50
N ILE A 74 8.96 4.45 -1.23
CA ILE A 74 9.03 5.44 -0.15
C ILE A 74 10.50 5.77 0.18
N VAL A 75 11.35 4.76 0.38
CA VAL A 75 12.77 4.97 0.72
C VAL A 75 13.59 5.28 -0.53
N GLY A 76 13.39 4.51 -1.60
CA GLY A 76 14.14 4.64 -2.85
C GLY A 76 13.63 5.70 -3.82
N LYS A 77 12.48 6.36 -3.54
CA LYS A 77 11.82 7.34 -4.43
C LYS A 77 11.64 6.84 -5.87
N LYS A 78 11.36 5.54 -6.00
CA LYS A 78 11.17 4.89 -7.30
C LYS A 78 9.90 4.05 -7.27
N ALA A 79 8.87 4.53 -7.96
CA ALA A 79 7.62 3.81 -8.10
C ALA A 79 7.83 2.44 -8.75
N VAL A 80 7.28 1.40 -8.13
CA VAL A 80 7.30 0.03 -8.66
C VAL A 80 6.23 -0.16 -9.72
N ALA A 81 6.50 0.30 -10.95
CA ALA A 81 5.54 0.24 -12.07
C ALA A 81 4.98 -1.17 -12.36
N GLU A 82 5.68 -2.22 -11.91
CA GLU A 82 5.25 -3.62 -12.02
C GLU A 82 3.96 -3.93 -11.25
N TYR A 83 3.62 -3.11 -10.26
CA TYR A 83 2.43 -3.28 -9.42
C TYR A 83 1.38 -2.18 -9.64
N THR A 84 1.62 -1.27 -10.57
CA THR A 84 0.73 -0.15 -10.89
C THR A 84 -0.20 -0.49 -12.04
N LYS A 85 -1.42 0.08 -12.04
CA LYS A 85 -2.39 -0.04 -13.14
C LYS A 85 -2.63 1.32 -13.79
#